data_AF-A0A809RFS4-F1
#
_entry.id   AF-A0A809RFS4-F1
#
_cell.length_a   1.000
_cell.length_b   1.000
_cell.length_c   1.000
_cell.angle_alpha   90.00
_cell.angle_beta   90.00
_cell.angle_gamma   90.00
#
_symmetry.space_group_name_H-M   'P 1'
#
loop_
_entity.id
_entity.type
_entity.pdbx_description
1 polymer ?
#
loop_
_entity_poly.entity_id
_entity_poly.type
_entity_poly.pdbx_seq_one_letter_code
_entity_poly.pdbx_strand_id
1 'polypeptide(L)'
;MINIKDAEEFKQLLKALSDDVVDAYIHFQMYEDLIEAIVKHPLVVHQSNTFWTFTLQAHLNSSVYALFRAYDRKRPAQPLQSLHYLW
;
A
#
# COMPACT_ATOMS: atom_id res chain seq x y z
N MET A 1 -0.58 -20.75 12.43
CA MET A 1 0.49 -21.46 11.71
C MET A 1 0.02 -21.54 10.26
N ILE A 2 0.81 -21.05 9.29
CA ILE A 2 0.43 -21.17 7.87
C ILE A 2 0.54 -22.66 7.54
N ASN A 3 -0.59 -23.29 7.23
CA ASN A 3 -0.61 -24.68 6.81
C ASN A 3 -0.60 -24.71 5.29
N ILE A 4 0.59 -24.86 4.72
CA ILE A 4 0.80 -24.93 3.27
C ILE A 4 0.41 -26.34 2.83
N LYS A 5 -0.57 -26.44 1.93
CA LYS A 5 -1.11 -27.70 1.43
C LYS A 5 -0.20 -28.33 0.37
N ASP A 6 0.36 -27.50 -0.51
CA ASP A 6 1.20 -27.95 -1.62
C ASP A 6 2.19 -26.88 -2.10
N ALA A 7 3.07 -27.27 -3.03
CA ALA A 7 4.09 -26.40 -3.58
C ALA A 7 3.53 -25.25 -4.42
N GLU A 8 2.31 -25.38 -4.96
CA GLU A 8 1.69 -24.33 -5.76
C GLU A 8 1.13 -23.23 -4.86
N GLU A 9 0.46 -23.59 -3.77
CA GLU A 9 0.05 -22.65 -2.72
C GLU A 9 1.26 -21.88 -2.16
N PHE A 10 2.40 -22.57 -1.93
CA PHE A 10 3.62 -21.90 -1.50
C PHE A 10 4.12 -20.85 -2.50
N LYS A 11 4.16 -21.19 -3.79
CA LYS A 11 4.59 -20.25 -4.85
C LYS A 11 3.66 -19.04 -4.93
N GLN A 12 2.35 -19.25 -4.81
CA GLN A 12 1.37 -18.17 -4.82
C GLN A 12 1.56 -17.23 -3.63
N LEU A 13 1.77 -17.77 -2.42
CA LEU A 13 2.05 -16.98 -1.23
C LEU A 13 3.38 -16.22 -1.35
N LEU A 14 4.41 -16.85 -1.90
CA LEU A 14 5.70 -16.20 -2.14
C LEU A 14 5.58 -15.06 -3.16
N LYS A 15 4.80 -15.27 -4.22
CA LYS A 15 4.53 -14.22 -5.21
C LYS A 15 3.76 -13.06 -4.57
N ALA A 16 2.70 -13.35 -3.81
CA ALA A 16 1.92 -12.32 -3.11
C ALA A 16 2.78 -11.50 -2.14
N LEU A 17 3.66 -12.16 -1.38
CA LEU A 17 4.62 -11.48 -0.52
C LEU A 17 5.58 -10.59 -1.32
N SER A 18 6.09 -11.07 -2.45
CA SER A 18 6.95 -10.27 -3.33
C SER A 18 6.22 -9.05 -3.87
N ASP A 19 4.98 -9.22 -4.32
CA ASP A 19 4.14 -8.14 -4.82
C ASP A 19 3.90 -7.09 -3.72
N ASP A 20 3.56 -7.52 -2.49
CA ASP A 20 3.35 -6.62 -1.35
C ASP A 20 4.60 -5.80 -0.98
N VAL A 21 5.79 -6.41 -1.01
CA VAL A 21 7.05 -5.69 -0.73
C VAL A 21 7.38 -4.69 -1.83
N VAL A 22 7.15 -5.05 -3.10
CA VAL A 22 7.38 -4.17 -4.25
C VAL A 22 6.41 -2.99 -4.22
N ASP A 23 5.12 -3.23 -3.97
CA ASP A 23 4.11 -2.19 -3.85
C ASP A 23 4.45 -1.22 -2.71
N ALA A 24 4.88 -1.75 -1.56
CA ALA A 24 5.30 -0.93 -0.43
C ALA A 24 6.43 0.04 -0.81
N TYR A 25 7.43 -0.47 -1.54
CA TYR A 25 8.56 0.32 -1.99
C TYR A 25 8.14 1.40 -2.99
N ILE A 26 7.36 1.05 -4.01
CA ILE A 26 6.89 2.00 -5.03
C ILE A 26 6.12 3.15 -4.37
N HIS A 27 5.17 2.84 -3.48
CA HIS A 27 4.37 3.87 -2.82
C HIS A 27 5.21 4.76 -1.90
N PHE A 28 6.20 4.20 -1.19
CA PHE A 28 7.10 5.00 -0.36
C PHE A 28 8.00 5.91 -1.20
N GLN A 29 8.55 5.40 -2.31
CA GLN A 29 9.36 6.21 -3.21
C GLN A 29 8.56 7.37 -3.81
N MET A 30 7.32 7.12 -4.25
CA MET A 30 6.45 8.20 -4.73
C MET A 30 6.15 9.25 -3.67
N TYR A 31 6.01 8.85 -2.40
CA TYR A 31 5.87 9.79 -1.29
C TYR A 31 7.12 10.68 -1.16
N GLU A 32 8.31 10.09 -1.13
CA GLU A 32 9.59 10.82 -1.03
C GLU A 32 9.79 11.78 -2.22
N ASP A 33 9.56 11.30 -3.44
CA ASP A 33 9.69 12.10 -4.67
C ASP A 33 8.72 13.31 -4.65
N LEU A 34 7.50 13.11 -4.15
CA LEU A 34 6.52 14.18 -3.99
C LEU A 34 6.92 15.18 -2.90
N ILE A 35 7.45 14.71 -1.76
CA ILE A 35 7.97 15.61 -0.72
C ILE A 35 9.08 16.50 -1.29
N GLU A 36 10.00 15.94 -2.05
CA GLU A 36 11.07 16.70 -2.71
C GLU A 36 10.51 17.71 -3.72
N ALA A 37 9.53 17.30 -4.54
CA ALA A 37 8.89 18.17 -5.53
C ALA A 37 8.12 19.33 -4.89
N ILE A 38 7.43 19.09 -3.78
CA ILE A 38 6.65 20.09 -3.03
C ILE A 38 7.57 21.19 -2.50
N VAL A 39 8.78 20.85 -2.03
CA VAL A 39 9.79 21.83 -1.61
C VAL A 39 10.23 22.73 -2.78
N LYS A 40 10.33 22.18 -3.98
CA LYS A 40 10.73 22.92 -5.19
C LYS A 40 9.61 23.78 -5.79
N HIS A 41 8.35 23.44 -5.53
CA HIS A 41 7.19 24.06 -6.18
C HIS A 41 6.10 24.54 -5.19
N PRO A 42 6.43 25.41 -4.22
CA PRO A 42 5.52 25.78 -3.12
C PRO A 42 4.22 26.45 -3.58
N LEU A 43 4.25 27.21 -4.69
CA LEU A 43 3.06 27.88 -5.23
C LEU A 43 1.99 26.88 -5.70
N VAL A 44 2.40 25.83 -6.41
CA VAL A 44 1.50 24.78 -6.92
C VAL A 44 0.85 24.02 -5.76
N VAL A 45 1.61 23.82 -4.69
CA VAL A 45 1.12 23.16 -3.48
C VAL A 45 0.06 24.00 -2.79
N HIS A 46 0.31 25.31 -2.68
CA HIS A 46 -0.61 26.23 -2.03
C HIS A 46 -1.96 26.33 -2.75
N GLN A 47 -1.96 26.26 -4.08
CA GLN A 47 -3.17 26.31 -4.90
C GLN A 47 -4.04 25.04 -4.79
N SER A 48 -3.51 23.94 -4.27
CA SER A 48 -4.22 22.66 -4.16
C SER A 48 -3.82 21.88 -2.91
N ASN A 49 -3.77 22.57 -1.77
CA ASN A 49 -3.27 22.04 -0.50
C ASN A 49 -3.95 20.73 -0.06
N THR A 50 -5.27 20.65 -0.16
CA THR A 50 -6.06 19.47 0.21
C THR A 50 -5.73 18.27 -0.68
N PHE A 51 -5.60 18.49 -1.99
CA PHE A 51 -5.21 17.45 -2.93
C PHE A 51 -3.84 16.86 -2.56
N TRP A 52 -2.82 17.71 -2.40
CA TRP A 52 -1.48 17.24 -2.08
C TRP A 52 -1.38 16.56 -0.72
N THR A 53 -2.13 17.05 0.28
CA THR A 53 -2.22 16.42 1.60
C THR A 53 -2.76 14.99 1.48
N PHE A 54 -3.89 14.81 0.76
CA PHE A 54 -4.47 13.48 0.58
C PHE A 54 -3.61 12.57 -0.29
N THR A 55 -2.96 13.09 -1.33
CA THR A 55 -2.05 12.31 -2.17
C THR A 55 -0.87 11.78 -1.36
N LEU A 56 -0.20 12.62 -0.56
CA LEU A 56 0.90 12.20 0.32
C LEU A 56 0.43 11.15 1.34
N GLN A 57 -0.71 11.39 1.99
CA GLN A 57 -1.29 10.42 2.92
C GLN A 57 -1.63 9.09 2.25
N ALA A 58 -2.15 9.12 1.03
CA ALA A 58 -2.48 7.91 0.27
C ALA A 58 -1.23 7.09 -0.05
N HIS A 59 -0.15 7.71 -0.52
CA HIS A 59 1.10 7.01 -0.78
C HIS A 59 1.70 6.39 0.50
N LEU A 60 1.77 7.16 1.58
CA LEU A 60 2.30 6.67 2.85
C LEU A 60 1.44 5.52 3.42
N ASN A 61 0.12 5.69 3.42
CA ASN A 61 -0.81 4.67 3.91
C ASN A 61 -0.71 3.40 3.07
N SER A 62 -0.71 3.50 1.73
CA SER A 62 -0.60 2.34 0.84
C SER A 62 0.71 1.57 1.08
N SER A 63 1.81 2.28 1.30
CA SER A 63 3.09 1.65 1.65
C SER A 63 2.99 0.86 2.96
N VAL A 64 2.46 1.49 4.01
CA VAL A 64 2.26 0.85 5.32
C VAL A 64 1.31 -0.34 5.23
N TYR A 65 0.21 -0.24 4.48
CA TYR A 65 -0.74 -1.34 4.28
C TYR A 65 -0.10 -2.53 3.57
N ALA A 66 0.71 -2.28 2.53
CA ALA A 66 1.41 -3.33 1.82
C ALA A 66 2.44 -4.04 2.72
N LEU A 67 3.18 -3.29 3.54
CA LEU A 67 4.06 -3.86 4.58
C LEU A 67 3.27 -4.67 5.60
N PHE A 68 2.13 -4.17 6.07
CA PHE A 68 1.29 -4.94 7.00
C PHE A 68 0.82 -6.25 6.39
N ARG A 69 0.43 -6.32 5.12
CA ARG A 69 0.10 -7.61 4.49
C ARG A 69 1.29 -8.56 4.43
N ALA A 70 2.49 -8.05 4.15
CA ALA A 70 3.72 -8.84 4.16
C ALA A 70 4.08 -9.38 5.56
N TYR A 71 3.80 -8.61 6.62
CA TYR A 71 4.12 -8.99 8.00
C TYR A 71 2.98 -9.71 8.74
N ASP A 72 1.73 -9.53 8.32
CA ASP A 72 0.57 -10.04 9.04
C ASP A 72 0.45 -11.56 8.83
N ARG A 73 0.80 -12.28 9.90
CA ARG A 73 0.72 -13.75 9.96
C ARG A 73 -0.71 -14.26 10.11
N LYS A 74 -1.74 -13.38 10.14
CA LYS A 74 -3.14 -13.75 10.38
C LYS A 74 -4.13 -13.00 9.47
N ARG A 75 -4.08 -13.23 8.15
CA ARG A 75 -5.33 -13.11 7.38
C ARG A 75 -5.36 -14.02 6.15
N PRO A 76 -6.34 -14.93 6.04
CA PRO A 76 -6.78 -15.38 4.73
C PRO A 76 -7.36 -14.16 4.00
N ALA A 77 -6.93 -13.93 2.76
CA ALA A 77 -7.46 -12.86 1.92
C ALA A 77 -8.99 -12.95 1.86
N GLN A 78 -9.69 -12.01 2.50
CA GLN A 78 -11.12 -11.81 2.29
C GLN A 78 -11.26 -10.80 1.14
N PRO A 79 -12.02 -11.13 0.07
CA PRO A 79 -12.36 -10.17 -0.97
C PRO A 79 -13.11 -8.97 -0.37
N LEU A 80 -12.76 -7.75 -0.80
CA LEU A 80 -13.34 -6.47 -0.39
C LEU A 80 -14.82 -6.27 -0.80
N GLN A 81 -15.61 -7.32 -0.99
CA GLN A 81 -17.02 -7.24 -1.40
C GLN A 81 -18.01 -7.16 -0.23
N SER A 82 -17.57 -7.30 1.03
CA SER A 82 -18.47 -7.31 2.19
C SER A 82 -18.72 -5.94 2.85
N LEU A 83 -18.13 -4.85 2.35
CA LEU A 83 -18.37 -3.49 2.87
C LEU A 83 -19.54 -2.75 2.21
N HIS A 84 -20.25 -3.37 1.26
CA HIS A 84 -21.37 -2.72 0.56
C HIS A 84 -22.76 -2.91 1.21
N TYR A 85 -22.86 -3.48 2.41
CA TYR A 85 -24.15 -3.77 3.09
C TYR A 85 -24.32 -3.11 4.46
N LEU A 86 -23.67 -1.98 4.71
CA LEU A 86 -23.95 -1.17 5.89
C LEU A 86 -23.98 0.31 5.53
N TRP A 87 -24.98 0.71 4.73
CA TRP A 87 -25.75 1.96 4.81
C TRP A 87 -27.00 1.80 3.92
#